data_AF-A0AAU6KNU3-F1
#
_entry.id   AF-A0AAU6KNU3-F1
#
_cell.length_a   1.000
_cell.length_b   1.000
_cell.length_c   1.000
_cell.angle_alpha   90.00
_cell.angle_beta   90.00
_cell.angle_gamma   90.00
#
_symmetry.space_group_name_H-M   'P 1'
#
loop_
_entity.id
_entity.type
_entity.pdbx_description
1 polymer ?
#
loop_
_entity_poly.entity_id
_entity_poly.type
_entity_poly.pdbx_seq_one_letter_code
_entity_poly.pdbx_strand_id
1 'polypeptide(L)'
;MAGGGNVLVFGGNTCWWRTEVRDGELRVAKDEANPVVGDLWWRTDRPEASLIGLSFRHGGASWLAGRPAASYEFRPDGDALLDGVDLAAFAELTDLAGYEVNGHAYEPGRPWQPTGVEDVPDGLVVLAYAPLADAPPAHWYSDPREPHLRSPRCATIAYHRHGDALIFNGGTTDWPRHLHHPAVDRLTRNVLDAAGVHGV
;
A
#
# COMPACT_ATOMS: atom_id res chain seq x y z
N MET A 1 0.16 -18.20 0.53
CA MET A 1 -1.27 -17.97 0.27
C MET A 1 -2.07 -19.26 0.27
N ALA A 2 -2.29 -19.95 -0.85
CA ALA A 2 -3.05 -21.21 -0.86
C ALA A 2 -2.39 -22.36 -0.07
N GLY A 3 -1.05 -22.32 0.08
CA GLY A 3 -0.28 -23.25 0.92
C GLY A 3 0.15 -22.71 2.28
N GLY A 4 -0.50 -21.67 2.81
CA GLY A 4 -0.22 -21.14 4.17
C GLY A 4 0.94 -20.15 4.30
N GLY A 5 1.70 -19.86 3.23
CA GLY A 5 2.80 -18.88 3.29
C GLY A 5 2.34 -17.42 3.46
N ASN A 6 3.01 -16.68 4.34
CA ASN A 6 2.85 -15.24 4.59
C ASN A 6 3.42 -14.39 3.43
N VAL A 7 2.92 -13.16 3.26
CA VAL A 7 3.43 -12.17 2.30
C VAL A 7 3.55 -10.83 3.00
N LEU A 8 4.75 -10.24 3.02
CA LEU A 8 5.03 -8.96 3.68
C LEU A 8 5.56 -7.97 2.64
N VAL A 9 4.77 -6.95 2.30
CA VAL A 9 5.12 -5.93 1.31
C VAL A 9 5.49 -4.64 2.02
N PHE A 10 6.79 -4.33 2.05
CA PHE A 10 7.33 -3.07 2.57
C PHE A 10 7.71 -2.13 1.40
N GLY A 11 6.79 -1.99 0.43
CA GLY A 11 6.99 -1.24 -0.80
C GLY A 11 5.69 -0.64 -1.34
N GLY A 12 5.80 0.24 -2.34
CA GLY A 12 4.69 0.79 -3.12
C GLY A 12 4.66 0.20 -4.53
N ASN A 13 3.59 0.48 -5.30
CA ASN A 13 3.46 0.12 -6.72
C ASN A 13 3.77 -1.36 -7.04
N THR A 14 3.44 -2.22 -6.08
CA THR A 14 3.80 -3.64 -6.12
C THR A 14 2.84 -4.37 -7.04
N CYS A 15 3.38 -5.23 -7.92
CA CYS A 15 2.60 -5.96 -8.91
C CYS A 15 1.78 -5.06 -9.84
N TRP A 16 2.27 -3.86 -10.21
CA TRP A 16 1.51 -2.95 -11.08
C TRP A 16 1.51 -3.37 -12.55
N TRP A 17 2.69 -3.69 -13.09
CA TRP A 17 2.87 -4.17 -14.46
C TRP A 17 2.99 -5.68 -14.47
N ARG A 18 2.28 -6.34 -15.40
CA ARG A 18 2.47 -7.76 -15.65
C ARG A 18 3.81 -8.00 -16.33
N THR A 19 4.48 -9.06 -15.89
CA THR A 19 5.74 -9.53 -16.44
C THR A 19 5.55 -10.95 -16.97
N GLU A 20 6.15 -11.25 -18.12
CA GLU A 20 6.19 -12.60 -18.69
C GLU A 20 7.65 -13.02 -18.85
N VAL A 21 7.99 -14.26 -18.47
CA VAL A 21 9.26 -14.86 -18.86
C VAL A 21 9.00 -15.76 -20.07
N ARG A 22 9.57 -15.40 -21.22
CA ARG A 22 9.41 -16.12 -22.47
C ARG A 22 10.75 -16.27 -23.16
N ASP A 23 11.07 -17.50 -23.57
CA ASP A 23 12.33 -17.83 -24.26
C ASP A 23 13.59 -17.39 -23.48
N GLY A 24 13.52 -17.38 -22.14
CA GLY A 24 14.62 -16.94 -21.26
C GLY A 24 14.70 -15.43 -21.03
N GLU A 25 13.78 -14.63 -21.60
CA GLU A 25 13.74 -13.18 -21.44
C GLU A 25 12.57 -12.74 -20.56
N LEU A 26 12.81 -11.75 -19.68
CA LEU A 26 11.75 -11.05 -18.96
C LEU A 26 11.18 -9.94 -19.86
N ARG A 27 9.87 -9.97 -20.08
CA ARG A 27 9.14 -9.00 -20.89
C ARG A 27 8.10 -8.28 -20.05
N VAL A 28 7.97 -6.98 -20.30
CA VAL A 28 6.93 -6.11 -19.75
C VAL A 28 6.38 -5.29 -20.91
N ALA A 29 5.08 -5.40 -21.16
CA ALA A 29 4.42 -4.56 -22.16
C ALA A 29 4.02 -3.23 -21.50
N LYS A 30 4.97 -2.30 -21.43
CA LYS A 30 4.73 -0.92 -21.00
C LYS A 30 4.62 -0.03 -22.24
N ASP A 31 3.53 0.72 -22.36
CA ASP A 31 3.44 1.83 -23.30
C ASP A 31 3.61 3.13 -22.51
N GLU A 32 4.76 3.79 -22.69
CA GLU A 32 5.06 5.05 -21.98
C GLU A 32 4.28 6.24 -22.53
N ALA A 33 3.85 6.18 -23.79
CA ALA A 33 3.06 7.24 -24.42
C ALA A 33 1.56 7.10 -24.09
N ASN A 34 1.11 5.89 -23.77
CA ASN A 34 -0.24 5.62 -23.32
C ASN A 34 -0.24 4.59 -22.17
N PRO A 35 -0.13 5.03 -20.91
CA PRO A 35 -0.10 4.12 -19.75
C PRO A 35 -1.39 3.29 -19.62
N VAL A 36 -2.45 3.68 -20.33
CA VAL A 36 -3.73 2.98 -20.43
C VAL A 36 -3.68 1.80 -21.43
N VAL A 37 -2.64 1.71 -22.27
CA VAL A 37 -2.46 0.66 -23.30
C VAL A 37 -1.43 -0.40 -22.89
N GLY A 38 -0.75 -0.21 -21.75
CA GLY A 38 0.16 -1.20 -21.21
C GLY A 38 -0.53 -2.33 -20.44
N ASP A 39 0.27 -3.33 -20.09
CA ASP A 39 -0.21 -4.56 -19.48
C ASP A 39 -0.25 -4.48 -17.95
N LEU A 40 -1.32 -3.84 -17.45
CA LEU A 40 -1.54 -3.57 -16.03
C LEU A 40 -2.17 -4.76 -15.31
N TRP A 41 -1.62 -5.13 -14.17
CA TRP A 41 -2.11 -6.28 -13.38
C TRP A 41 -3.53 -6.05 -12.87
N TRP A 42 -3.87 -4.83 -12.47
CA TRP A 42 -5.19 -4.50 -11.93
C TRP A 42 -6.34 -4.65 -12.93
N ARG A 43 -6.05 -4.81 -14.23
CA ARG A 43 -7.04 -4.99 -15.30
C ARG A 43 -7.34 -6.44 -15.64
N THR A 44 -6.85 -7.36 -14.81
CA THR A 44 -7.14 -8.79 -14.95
C THR A 44 -8.35 -9.17 -14.08
N ASP A 45 -8.76 -10.43 -14.16
CA ASP A 45 -9.74 -11.04 -13.26
C ASP A 45 -9.21 -11.24 -11.82
N ARG A 46 -7.91 -10.98 -11.60
CA ARG A 46 -7.23 -11.09 -10.30
C ARG A 46 -6.25 -9.93 -10.11
N PRO A 47 -6.76 -8.71 -9.85
CA PRO A 47 -5.91 -7.55 -9.64
C PRO A 47 -4.97 -7.77 -8.45
N GLU A 48 -3.86 -7.05 -8.40
CA GLU A 48 -2.89 -7.11 -7.31
C GLU A 48 -3.55 -6.86 -5.95
N ALA A 49 -4.55 -5.97 -5.89
CA ALA A 49 -5.31 -5.70 -4.67
C ALA A 49 -5.91 -6.99 -4.05
N SER A 50 -6.35 -7.95 -4.88
CA SER A 50 -6.88 -9.23 -4.40
C SER A 50 -5.84 -10.14 -3.76
N LEU A 51 -4.55 -9.87 -4.01
CA LEU A 51 -3.42 -10.60 -3.46
C LEU A 51 -2.77 -9.87 -2.28
N ILE A 52 -2.52 -8.56 -2.42
CA ILE A 52 -1.71 -7.76 -1.47
C ILE A 52 -2.54 -6.70 -0.73
N GLY A 53 -3.86 -6.74 -0.84
CA GLY A 53 -4.82 -5.89 -0.11
C GLY A 53 -4.92 -4.44 -0.56
N LEU A 54 -3.89 -3.89 -1.21
CA LEU A 54 -3.82 -2.48 -1.61
C LEU A 54 -3.45 -2.35 -3.08
N SER A 55 -3.72 -1.18 -3.66
CA SER A 55 -3.38 -0.87 -5.05
C SER A 55 -2.84 0.54 -5.22
N PHE A 56 -1.86 0.68 -6.11
CA PHE A 56 -1.39 1.98 -6.59
C PHE A 56 -2.52 2.82 -7.20
N ARG A 57 -3.55 2.19 -7.77
CA ARG A 57 -4.72 2.87 -8.35
C ARG A 57 -5.50 3.71 -7.33
N HIS A 58 -5.36 3.43 -6.03
CA HIS A 58 -5.95 4.22 -4.94
C HIS A 58 -4.93 5.11 -4.22
N GLY A 59 -3.64 4.90 -4.48
CA GLY A 59 -2.56 5.76 -4.03
C GLY A 59 -2.10 6.71 -5.12
N GLY A 60 -0.79 6.83 -5.26
CA GLY A 60 -0.12 7.69 -6.23
C GLY A 60 1.39 7.70 -6.06
N ALA A 61 2.06 8.52 -6.85
CA ALA A 61 3.50 8.67 -6.83
C ALA A 61 3.93 10.13 -6.76
N SER A 62 5.12 10.37 -6.22
CA SER A 62 5.77 11.68 -6.26
C SER A 62 7.24 11.46 -6.60
N TRP A 63 7.53 11.50 -7.91
CA TRP A 63 8.85 11.19 -8.48
C TRP A 63 9.76 12.41 -8.62
N LEU A 64 9.22 13.63 -8.58
CA LEU A 64 9.95 14.88 -8.76
C LEU A 64 10.25 15.56 -7.42
N ALA A 65 11.15 16.55 -7.45
CA ALA A 65 11.48 17.36 -6.27
C ALA A 65 10.25 18.12 -5.76
N GLY A 66 10.01 18.06 -4.44
CA GLY A 66 8.80 18.60 -3.80
C GLY A 66 7.71 17.53 -3.71
N ARG A 67 7.81 16.67 -2.69
CA ARG A 67 6.76 15.71 -2.32
C ARG A 67 5.79 16.37 -1.36
N PRO A 68 4.46 16.30 -1.57
CA PRO A 68 3.51 16.77 -0.57
C PRO A 68 3.65 15.92 0.71
N ALA A 69 3.72 16.59 1.86
CA ALA A 69 3.69 15.94 3.16
C ALA A 69 2.39 15.15 3.34
N ALA A 70 2.50 13.93 3.87
CA ALA A 70 1.36 13.07 4.18
C ALA A 70 1.61 12.33 5.51
N SER A 71 0.83 12.67 6.53
CA SER A 71 0.87 12.03 7.85
C SER A 71 -0.11 10.86 7.93
N TYR A 72 0.33 9.76 8.53
CA TYR A 72 -0.55 8.63 8.81
C TYR A 72 -1.44 8.89 10.03
N GLU A 73 -2.72 8.60 9.86
CA GLU A 73 -3.71 8.52 10.93
C GLU A 73 -4.02 7.04 11.21
N PHE A 74 -3.81 6.61 12.45
CA PHE A 74 -4.01 5.23 12.87
C PHE A 74 -5.47 4.96 13.25
N ARG A 75 -5.89 3.70 13.09
CA ARG A 75 -7.24 3.26 13.48
C ARG A 75 -7.48 3.49 14.98
N PRO A 76 -8.65 4.03 15.36
CA PRO A 76 -8.90 4.44 16.74
C PRO A 76 -9.00 3.27 17.71
N ASP A 77 -9.45 2.11 17.23
CA ASP A 77 -9.65 0.92 18.07
C ASP A 77 -8.35 0.13 18.35
N GLY A 78 -7.21 0.57 17.80
CA GLY A 78 -5.94 -0.13 17.89
C GLY A 78 -5.91 -1.45 17.08
N ASP A 79 -4.80 -2.17 17.21
CA ASP A 79 -4.59 -3.52 16.66
C ASP A 79 -3.36 -4.13 17.34
N ALA A 80 -3.28 -5.46 17.47
CA ALA A 80 -2.12 -6.13 18.06
C ALA A 80 -0.82 -5.83 17.31
N LEU A 81 -0.87 -5.58 15.98
CA LEU A 81 0.30 -5.17 15.22
C LEU A 81 0.83 -3.78 15.62
N LEU A 82 0.01 -2.96 16.29
CA LEU A 82 0.38 -1.63 16.78
C LEU A 82 0.96 -1.66 18.20
N ASP A 83 1.05 -2.83 18.85
CA ASP A 83 1.50 -2.94 20.23
C ASP A 83 2.92 -2.40 20.46
N GLY A 84 3.01 -1.38 21.31
CA GLY A 84 4.27 -0.70 21.65
C GLY A 84 4.81 0.22 20.55
N VAL A 85 4.08 0.44 19.46
CA VAL A 85 4.44 1.44 18.45
C VAL A 85 4.12 2.83 19.01
N ASP A 86 5.09 3.74 18.97
CA ASP A 86 4.83 5.15 19.24
C ASP A 86 4.07 5.78 18.06
N LEU A 87 2.74 5.73 18.12
CA LEU A 87 1.86 6.19 17.05
C LEU A 87 1.95 7.70 16.81
N ALA A 88 2.24 8.48 17.86
CA ALA A 88 2.39 9.93 17.74
C ALA A 88 3.67 10.25 16.96
N ALA A 89 4.81 9.67 17.35
CA ALA A 89 6.07 9.84 16.62
C ALA A 89 5.98 9.28 15.19
N PHE A 90 5.24 8.20 14.97
CA PHE A 90 4.99 7.67 13.62
C PHE A 90 4.20 8.66 12.76
N ALA A 91 3.15 9.28 13.30
CA ALA A 91 2.31 10.23 12.57
C ALA A 91 3.05 11.52 12.17
N GLU A 92 4.15 11.87 12.87
CA GLU A 92 5.03 12.98 12.53
C GLU A 92 5.91 12.72 11.30
N LEU A 93 6.03 11.47 10.85
CA LEU A 93 6.78 11.09 9.64
C LEU A 93 6.02 11.45 8.36
N THR A 94 5.99 12.75 8.06
CA THR A 94 5.28 13.30 6.90
C THR A 94 5.83 12.89 5.54
N ASP A 95 7.03 12.30 5.50
CA ASP A 95 7.74 11.85 4.31
C ASP A 95 7.73 10.33 4.13
N LEU A 96 7.27 9.56 5.13
CA LEU A 96 7.19 8.09 5.05
C LEU A 96 6.26 7.65 3.93
N ALA A 97 5.10 8.28 3.78
CA ALA A 97 4.25 8.07 2.62
C ALA A 97 4.94 8.73 1.41
N GLY A 98 5.65 7.94 0.62
CA GLY A 98 6.27 8.53 -0.56
C GLY A 98 6.98 7.64 -1.55
N TYR A 99 7.55 8.37 -2.52
CA TYR A 99 7.98 7.94 -3.85
C TYR A 99 6.84 7.29 -4.64
N GLU A 100 6.37 6.13 -4.20
CA GLU A 100 5.14 5.51 -4.69
C GLU A 100 4.39 4.88 -3.52
N VAL A 101 3.08 5.07 -3.48
CA VAL A 101 2.21 4.57 -2.40
C VAL A 101 1.03 3.78 -2.95
N ASN A 102 0.65 2.74 -2.22
CA ASN A 102 -0.57 1.97 -2.44
C ASN A 102 -1.64 2.44 -1.45
N GLY A 103 -2.89 2.45 -1.90
CA GLY A 103 -4.04 2.80 -1.08
C GLY A 103 -5.16 1.78 -1.19
N HIS A 104 -6.29 2.14 -0.59
CA HIS A 104 -7.56 1.44 -0.74
C HIS A 104 -8.70 2.45 -0.99
N ALA A 105 -9.82 1.99 -1.51
CA ALA A 105 -11.03 2.81 -1.62
C ALA A 105 -11.76 2.89 -0.27
N TYR A 106 -12.19 4.10 0.10
CA TYR A 106 -12.89 4.39 1.34
C TYR A 106 -13.93 5.51 1.16
N GLU A 107 -14.91 5.56 2.07
CA GLU A 107 -15.82 6.69 2.17
C GLU A 107 -15.19 7.80 3.01
N PRO A 108 -15.24 9.09 2.60
CA PRO A 108 -14.81 10.20 3.44
C PRO A 108 -15.44 10.14 4.84
N GLY A 109 -14.60 10.19 5.87
CA GLY A 109 -15.01 10.04 7.27
C GLY A 109 -15.06 8.59 7.78
N ARG A 110 -14.85 7.59 6.92
CA ARG A 110 -14.74 6.16 7.28
C ARG A 110 -13.49 5.50 6.65
N PRO A 111 -12.29 6.06 6.85
CA PRO A 111 -11.08 5.60 6.17
C PRO A 111 -10.57 4.22 6.63
N TRP A 112 -11.08 3.68 7.74
CA TRP A 112 -10.73 2.33 8.21
C TRP A 112 -11.72 1.26 7.76
N GLN A 113 -12.74 1.64 6.98
CA GLN A 113 -13.74 0.73 6.43
C GLN A 113 -13.57 0.72 4.92
N PRO A 114 -12.78 -0.23 4.37
CA PRO A 114 -12.71 -0.42 2.95
C PRO A 114 -14.11 -0.60 2.38
N THR A 115 -14.39 0.03 1.25
CA THR A 115 -15.71 -0.04 0.61
C THR A 115 -16.04 -1.44 0.07
N GLY A 116 -15.09 -2.39 0.12
CA GLY A 116 -15.23 -3.75 -0.39
C GLY A 116 -15.34 -3.84 -1.91
N VAL A 117 -15.16 -2.71 -2.59
CA VAL A 117 -15.14 -2.63 -4.05
C VAL A 117 -13.72 -2.83 -4.59
N GLU A 118 -13.64 -3.18 -5.86
CA GLU A 118 -12.40 -3.41 -6.61
C GLU A 118 -11.50 -4.53 -6.06
N ASP A 119 -12.09 -5.65 -5.66
CA ASP A 119 -11.39 -6.91 -5.41
C ASP A 119 -10.37 -6.88 -4.26
N VAL A 120 -10.47 -5.89 -3.35
CA VAL A 120 -9.79 -5.95 -2.06
C VAL A 120 -10.38 -7.12 -1.24
N PRO A 121 -9.55 -7.95 -0.58
CA PRO A 121 -10.05 -9.12 0.15
C PRO A 121 -11.00 -8.77 1.29
N ASP A 122 -12.01 -9.62 1.46
CA ASP A 122 -12.89 -9.57 2.63
C ASP A 122 -12.06 -9.62 3.91
N GLY A 123 -12.38 -8.74 4.85
CA GLY A 123 -11.65 -8.65 6.12
C GLY A 123 -10.31 -7.93 6.04
N LEU A 124 -10.05 -7.12 4.98
CA LEU A 124 -8.93 -6.19 5.00
C LEU A 124 -9.02 -5.27 6.24
N VAL A 125 -7.98 -5.32 7.05
CA VAL A 125 -7.80 -4.48 8.22
C VAL A 125 -6.89 -3.31 7.85
N VAL A 126 -7.45 -2.10 7.85
CA VAL A 126 -6.69 -0.86 7.68
C VAL A 126 -6.16 -0.40 9.03
N LEU A 127 -4.83 -0.45 9.19
CA LEU A 127 -4.13 -0.02 10.40
C LEU A 127 -3.95 1.50 10.44
N ALA A 128 -3.57 2.08 9.31
CA ALA A 128 -3.37 3.51 9.16
C ALA A 128 -3.61 3.94 7.71
N TYR A 129 -3.95 5.21 7.51
CA TYR A 129 -4.01 5.82 6.19
C TYR A 129 -3.48 7.25 6.23
N ALA A 130 -2.96 7.73 5.12
CA ALA A 130 -2.55 9.12 4.94
C ALA A 130 -3.23 9.68 3.69
N PRO A 131 -4.14 10.67 3.80
CA PRO A 131 -4.72 11.32 2.63
C PRO A 131 -3.64 11.92 1.73
N LEU A 132 -3.75 11.70 0.42
CA LEU A 132 -2.86 12.34 -0.55
C LEU A 132 -3.49 13.66 -0.98
N ALA A 133 -2.95 14.76 -0.48
CA ALA A 133 -3.33 16.10 -0.86
C ALA A 133 -2.24 16.73 -1.72
N ASP A 134 -2.60 17.23 -2.90
CA ASP A 134 -1.71 18.06 -3.70
C ASP A 134 -1.44 19.39 -2.98
N ALA A 135 -0.20 19.88 -3.07
CA ALA A 135 0.25 21.13 -2.50
C ALA A 135 1.19 21.84 -3.50
N PRO A 136 0.64 22.53 -4.52
CA PRO A 136 1.45 23.12 -5.61
C PRO A 136 2.67 23.91 -5.07
N PRO A 137 3.88 23.72 -5.64
CA PRO A 137 4.18 22.99 -6.88
C PRO A 137 4.34 21.46 -6.71
N ALA A 138 4.11 20.93 -5.50
CA ALA A 138 4.20 19.51 -5.21
C ALA A 138 2.87 18.80 -5.53
N HIS A 139 2.94 17.68 -6.25
CA HIS A 139 1.77 16.93 -6.68
C HIS A 139 1.99 15.42 -6.55
N TRP A 140 0.88 14.71 -6.37
CA TRP A 140 0.81 13.27 -6.52
C TRP A 140 0.40 12.92 -7.96
N TYR A 141 1.30 12.28 -8.68
CA TYR A 141 0.97 11.58 -9.90
C TYR A 141 0.07 10.40 -9.60
N SER A 142 -0.93 10.21 -10.44
CA SER A 142 -1.82 9.08 -10.28
C SER A 142 -2.32 8.58 -11.62
N ASP A 143 -2.48 7.26 -11.72
CA ASP A 143 -3.04 6.64 -12.90
C ASP A 143 -4.58 6.72 -12.90
N PRO A 144 -5.23 6.69 -14.08
CA PRO A 144 -6.66 6.57 -14.18
C PRO A 144 -7.17 5.35 -13.41
N ARG A 145 -8.29 5.54 -12.71
CA ARG A 145 -9.07 4.49 -12.05
C ARG A 145 -10.52 4.61 -12.50
N GLU A 146 -11.37 3.70 -12.05
CA GLU A 146 -12.76 3.59 -12.44
C GLU A 146 -13.53 4.92 -12.26
N PRO A 147 -14.25 5.43 -13.29
CA PRO A 147 -14.89 6.75 -13.22
C PRO A 147 -16.00 6.88 -12.18
N HIS A 148 -16.51 5.79 -11.62
CA HIS A 148 -17.53 5.80 -10.58
C HIS A 148 -16.94 5.90 -9.17
N LEU A 149 -15.64 5.68 -9.00
CA LEU A 149 -14.97 5.83 -7.72
C LEU A 149 -14.95 7.29 -7.28
N ARG A 150 -15.33 7.52 -6.01
CA ARG A 150 -15.36 8.86 -5.37
C ARG A 150 -14.40 8.97 -4.18
N SER A 151 -13.86 7.84 -3.71
CA SER A 151 -12.86 7.80 -2.62
C SER A 151 -11.70 8.75 -2.92
N PRO A 152 -11.26 9.60 -2.00
CA PRO A 152 -9.98 10.29 -2.14
C PRO A 152 -8.83 9.28 -2.28
N ARG A 153 -7.65 9.74 -2.70
CA ARG A 153 -6.45 8.92 -2.75
C ARG A 153 -5.75 8.94 -1.39
N CYS A 154 -5.14 7.81 -1.01
CA CYS A 154 -4.43 7.69 0.25
C CYS A 154 -3.22 6.76 0.11
N ALA A 155 -2.21 6.96 0.95
CA ALA A 155 -1.30 5.88 1.33
C ALA A 155 -1.99 5.07 2.42
N THR A 156 -1.79 3.75 2.46
CA THR A 156 -2.45 2.87 3.43
C THR A 156 -1.48 1.85 3.99
N ILE A 157 -1.56 1.61 5.29
CA ILE A 157 -0.94 0.47 5.97
C ILE A 157 -2.07 -0.49 6.32
N ALA A 158 -2.02 -1.72 5.80
CA ALA A 158 -3.08 -2.69 6.01
C ALA A 158 -2.56 -4.12 6.05
N TYR A 159 -3.41 -5.01 6.54
CA TYR A 159 -3.22 -6.44 6.38
C TYR A 159 -4.55 -7.16 6.17
N HIS A 160 -4.50 -8.36 5.62
CA HIS A 160 -5.58 -9.33 5.71
C HIS A 160 -5.02 -10.71 6.03
N ARG A 161 -5.91 -11.69 6.22
CA ARG A 161 -5.53 -13.08 6.40
C ARG A 161 -6.13 -13.98 5.33
N HIS A 162 -5.40 -15.01 4.95
CA HIS A 162 -5.90 -16.09 4.10
C HIS A 162 -5.63 -17.43 4.79
N GLY A 163 -6.62 -17.92 5.54
CA GLY A 163 -6.38 -18.93 6.58
C GLY A 163 -5.46 -18.36 7.65
N ASP A 164 -4.41 -19.11 8.02
CA ASP A 164 -3.42 -18.67 9.01
C ASP A 164 -2.39 -17.68 8.45
N ALA A 165 -2.29 -17.56 7.12
CA ALA A 165 -1.31 -16.69 6.48
C ALA A 165 -1.63 -15.21 6.73
N LEU A 166 -0.62 -14.46 7.16
CA LEU A 166 -0.60 -13.00 7.24
C LEU A 166 -0.15 -12.39 5.92
N ILE A 167 -0.89 -11.40 5.46
CA ILE A 167 -0.60 -10.63 4.26
C ILE A 167 -0.61 -9.18 4.67
N PHE A 168 0.59 -8.63 4.81
CA PHE A 168 0.81 -7.26 5.24
C PHE A 168 1.28 -6.42 4.06
N ASN A 169 0.80 -5.17 4.00
CA ASN A 169 1.25 -4.18 3.04
C ASN A 169 1.42 -2.83 3.73
N GLY A 170 2.67 -2.37 3.80
CA GLY A 170 3.06 -1.06 4.34
C GLY A 170 2.77 0.09 3.37
N GLY A 171 2.43 -0.22 2.12
CA GLY A 171 1.83 0.70 1.16
C GLY A 171 2.71 1.87 0.72
N THR A 172 4.03 1.80 0.91
CA THR A 172 4.95 2.85 0.45
C THR A 172 6.34 2.32 0.13
N THR A 173 6.94 2.85 -0.93
CA THR A 173 8.32 2.55 -1.32
C THR A 173 9.34 3.10 -0.33
N ASP A 174 8.97 4.10 0.46
CA ASP A 174 9.89 4.76 1.37
C ASP A 174 10.00 4.04 2.72
N TRP A 175 9.24 2.97 2.95
CA TRP A 175 9.29 2.19 4.19
C TRP A 175 10.72 1.82 4.62
N PRO A 176 11.59 1.27 3.75
CA PRO A 176 12.95 0.90 4.14
C PRO A 176 13.81 2.09 4.56
N ARG A 177 13.52 3.30 4.04
CA ARG A 177 14.28 4.51 4.39
C ARG A 177 14.04 4.91 5.84
N HIS A 178 12.88 4.57 6.40
CA HIS A 178 12.50 4.92 7.77
C HIS A 178 12.70 3.80 8.78
N LEU A 179 13.31 2.66 8.42
CA LEU A 179 13.58 1.56 9.37
C LEU A 179 14.50 1.96 10.54
N HIS A 180 15.22 3.07 10.44
CA HIS A 180 16.00 3.62 11.56
C HIS A 180 15.11 4.33 12.61
N HIS A 181 13.87 4.66 12.27
CA HIS A 181 12.93 5.32 13.17
C HIS A 181 12.28 4.27 14.11
N PRO A 182 12.33 4.45 15.44
CA PRO A 182 11.87 3.43 16.39
C PRO A 182 10.43 2.96 16.17
N ALA A 183 9.52 3.86 15.81
CA ALA A 183 8.13 3.48 15.57
C ALA A 183 7.94 2.62 14.32
N VAL A 184 8.71 2.88 13.24
CA VAL A 184 8.65 2.09 12.00
C VAL A 184 9.34 0.75 12.18
N ASP A 185 10.50 0.72 12.84
CA ASP A 185 11.18 -0.51 13.24
C ASP A 185 10.26 -1.39 14.10
N ARG A 186 9.61 -0.80 15.12
CA ARG A 186 8.70 -1.52 16.00
C ARG A 186 7.53 -2.16 15.26
N LEU A 187 6.84 -1.40 14.40
CA LEU A 187 5.76 -1.96 13.59
C LEU A 187 6.27 -3.05 12.65
N THR A 188 7.44 -2.86 12.04
CA THR A 188 8.07 -3.87 11.18
C THR A 188 8.34 -5.16 11.95
N ARG A 189 8.90 -5.09 13.16
CA ARG A 189 9.15 -6.25 14.03
C ARG A 189 7.86 -6.94 14.43
N ASN A 190 6.83 -6.19 14.82
CA ASN A 190 5.53 -6.77 15.17
C ASN A 190 4.95 -7.59 14.00
N VAL A 191 5.08 -7.08 12.77
CA VAL A 191 4.65 -7.77 11.55
C VAL A 191 5.48 -9.04 11.29
N LEU A 192 6.81 -8.96 11.43
CA LEU A 192 7.70 -10.11 11.27
C LEU A 192 7.40 -11.21 12.30
N ASP A 193 7.25 -10.83 13.58
CA ASP A 193 6.91 -11.75 14.66
C ASP A 193 5.54 -12.39 14.45
N ALA A 194 4.54 -11.62 14.02
CA ALA A 194 3.21 -12.14 13.68
C ALA A 194 3.23 -13.09 12.47
N ALA A 195 4.24 -12.98 11.60
CA ALA A 195 4.50 -13.90 10.49
C ALA A 195 5.39 -15.09 10.88
N GLY A 196 5.79 -15.21 12.16
CA GLY A 196 6.68 -16.27 12.65
C GLY A 196 8.14 -16.12 12.22
N VAL A 197 8.55 -14.92 11.82
CA VAL A 197 9.93 -14.60 11.44
C VAL A 197 10.64 -14.01 12.66
N HIS A 198 11.52 -14.80 13.27
CA HIS A 198 12.24 -14.42 14.49
C HIS A 198 13.72 -14.14 14.23
N GLY A 199 14.32 -13.23 15.02
CA GLY A 199 15.77 -13.00 15.03
C GLY A 199 16.31 -12.02 13.99
N VAL A 200 15.46 -11.11 13.49
CA VAL A 200 15.80 -10.04 12.54
C VAL A 200 15.95 -8.70 13.26
#